data_AF-A0A1F8MKC7-F1
#
_entry.id   AF-A0A1F8MKC7-F1
#
_cell.length_a   1.000
_cell.length_b   1.000
_cell.length_c   1.000
_cell.angle_alpha   90.00
_cell.angle_beta   90.00
_cell.angle_gamma   90.00
#
_symmetry.space_group_name_H-M   'P 1'
#
loop_
_entity.id
_entity.type
_entity.pdbx_description
1 polymer ?
#
loop_
_entity_poly.entity_id
_entity_poly.type
_entity_poly.pdbx_seq_one_letter_code
_entity_poly.pdbx_strand_id
1 'polypeptide(L)'
;MFLKLRNALKRCGVTGMVLLAGISAPFLIWWGAIYCMRQIYREYWHIRGWLQAGKLACSLDNDCPPGYVCIDGRCMPHTAGDY
;
A
#
# COMPACT_ATOMS: atom_id res chain seq x y z
N MET A 1 0.07 17.72 -52.61
CA MET A 1 -0.28 16.35 -52.17
C MET A 1 0.51 15.88 -50.94
N PHE A 2 1.84 16.03 -50.91
CA PHE A 2 2.74 15.62 -49.79
C PHE A 2 2.41 16.17 -48.39
N LEU A 3 1.92 17.40 -48.28
CA LEU A 3 1.53 18.01 -46.99
C LEU A 3 0.35 17.30 -46.31
N LYS A 4 -0.61 16.77 -47.07
CA LYS A 4 -1.75 16.00 -46.52
C LYS A 4 -1.28 14.66 -45.95
N LEU A 5 -0.36 13.98 -46.63
CA LEU A 5 0.20 12.70 -46.18
C LEU A 5 1.01 12.86 -44.88
N ARG A 6 1.82 13.91 -44.79
CA ARG A 6 2.60 14.24 -43.58
C ARG A 6 1.72 14.59 -42.37
N ASN A 7 0.62 15.31 -42.60
CA ASN A 7 -0.33 15.65 -41.53
C ASN A 7 -1.15 14.45 -41.07
N ALA A 8 -1.47 13.51 -41.97
CA ALA A 8 -2.14 12.25 -41.62
C ALA A 8 -1.23 11.35 -40.76
N LEU A 9 0.04 11.21 -41.14
CA LEU A 9 1.05 10.47 -40.35
C LEU A 9 1.27 11.08 -38.96
N LYS A 10 1.38 12.41 -38.85
CA LYS A 10 1.46 13.09 -37.55
C LYS A 10 0.19 12.87 -36.71
N ARG A 11 -1.00 12.90 -37.30
CA ARG A 11 -2.26 12.64 -36.58
C ARG A 11 -2.33 11.21 -36.05
N CYS A 12 -2.00 10.20 -36.86
CA CYS A 12 -1.97 8.81 -36.38
C CYS A 12 -0.95 8.62 -35.24
N GLY A 13 0.24 9.23 -35.34
CA GLY A 13 1.24 9.19 -34.28
C GLY A 13 0.77 9.88 -32.99
N VAL A 14 0.17 11.07 -33.09
CA VAL A 14 -0.36 11.81 -31.94
C VAL A 14 -1.53 11.06 -31.29
N THR A 15 -2.47 10.54 -32.07
CA THR A 15 -3.59 9.74 -31.54
C THR A 15 -3.09 8.48 -30.84
N GLY A 16 -2.09 7.80 -31.41
CA GLY A 16 -1.45 6.63 -30.78
C GLY A 16 -0.80 6.97 -29.44
N MET A 17 -0.05 8.08 -29.36
CA MET A 17 0.57 8.53 -28.11
C MET A 17 -0.46 8.90 -27.03
N VAL A 18 -1.56 9.57 -27.41
CA VAL A 18 -2.63 9.94 -26.47
C VAL A 18 -3.33 8.71 -25.88
N LEU A 19 -3.58 7.68 -26.69
CA LEU A 19 -4.21 6.45 -26.22
C LEU A 19 -3.27 5.66 -25.28
N LEU A 20 -1.98 5.54 -25.62
CA LEU A 20 -0.99 4.87 -24.78
C LEU A 20 -0.79 5.59 -23.44
N ALA A 21 -0.68 6.92 -23.45
CA ALA A 21 -0.58 7.72 -22.24
C ALA A 21 -1.87 7.66 -21.39
N GLY A 22 -3.04 7.70 -22.05
CA GLY A 22 -4.34 7.66 -21.39
C GLY A 22 -4.66 6.32 -20.73
N ILE A 23 -4.14 5.20 -21.24
CA ILE A 23 -4.34 3.87 -20.64
C ILE A 23 -3.25 3.57 -19.60
N SER A 24 -2.00 3.99 -19.82
CA SER A 24 -0.94 3.76 -18.84
C SER A 24 -1.13 4.53 -17.54
N ALA A 25 -1.64 5.76 -17.59
CA ALA A 25 -1.91 6.58 -16.40
C ALA A 25 -2.86 5.90 -15.38
N PRO A 26 -4.07 5.43 -15.74
CA PRO A 26 -4.97 4.77 -14.80
C PRO A 26 -4.40 3.45 -14.29
N PHE A 27 -3.69 2.68 -15.11
CA PHE A 27 -3.03 1.44 -14.66
C PHE A 27 -1.93 1.71 -13.63
N LEU A 28 -1.10 2.73 -13.83
CA LEU A 28 -0.06 3.12 -12.87
C LEU A 28 -0.65 3.64 -11.56
N ILE A 29 -1.73 4.42 -11.64
CA ILE A 29 -2.46 4.92 -10.45
C ILE A 29 -3.05 3.74 -9.67
N TRP A 30 -3.72 2.80 -10.34
CA TRP A 30 -4.27 1.61 -9.71
C TRP A 30 -3.18 0.72 -9.11
N TRP A 31 -2.08 0.52 -9.83
CA TRP A 31 -0.99 -0.33 -9.36
C TRP A 31 -0.28 0.29 -8.16
N GLY A 32 -0.08 1.61 -8.16
CA GLY A 32 0.43 2.36 -7.00
C GLY A 32 -0.50 2.27 -5.79
N ALA A 33 -1.81 2.39 -5.98
CA ALA A 33 -2.80 2.23 -4.92
C ALA A 33 -2.80 0.80 -4.33
N ILE A 34 -2.76 -0.23 -5.19
CA ILE A 34 -2.65 -1.64 -4.77
C ILE A 34 -1.34 -1.89 -4.01
N TYR A 35 -0.23 -1.33 -4.49
CA TYR A 35 1.07 -1.46 -3.84
C TYR A 35 1.06 -0.83 -2.45
N CYS A 36 0.55 0.40 -2.31
CA CYS A 36 0.40 1.06 -1.02
C CYS A 36 -0.52 0.27 -0.08
N MET A 37 -1.67 -0.21 -0.58
CA MET A 37 -2.56 -1.06 0.20
C MET A 37 -1.86 -2.34 0.67
N ARG A 38 -1.11 -3.02 -0.20
CA ARG A 38 -0.38 -4.25 0.17
C ARG A 38 0.68 -4.01 1.25
N GLN A 39 1.36 -2.87 1.22
CA GLN A 39 2.32 -2.48 2.27
C GLN A 39 1.62 -2.38 3.63
N ILE A 40 0.51 -1.63 3.67
CA ILE A 40 -0.30 -1.47 4.89
C ILE A 40 -0.86 -2.81 5.36
N TYR A 41 -1.40 -3.62 4.46
CA TYR A 41 -1.96 -4.93 4.81
C TYR A 41 -0.90 -5.90 5.33
N ARG A 42 0.35 -5.86 4.84
CA ARG A 42 1.43 -6.73 5.36
C ARG A 42 1.75 -6.42 6.82
N GLU A 43 1.94 -5.15 7.16
CA GLU A 43 2.19 -4.74 8.55
C GLU A 43 0.98 -5.04 9.43
N TYR A 44 -0.22 -4.81 8.90
CA TYR A 44 -1.45 -5.09 9.62
C TYR A 44 -1.66 -6.58 9.89
N TRP A 45 -1.32 -7.47 8.95
CA TRP A 45 -1.48 -8.91 9.14
C TRP A 45 -0.59 -9.46 10.24
N HIS A 46 0.65 -8.95 10.35
CA HIS A 46 1.53 -9.36 11.44
C HIS A 46 0.97 -8.92 12.80
N ILE A 47 0.55 -7.67 12.95
CA ILE A 47 0.03 -7.15 14.22
C ILE A 47 -1.31 -7.82 14.58
N ARG A 48 -2.26 -7.92 13.63
CA ARG A 48 -3.55 -8.60 13.87
C ARG A 48 -3.41 -10.09 14.14
N GLY A 49 -2.41 -10.76 13.56
CA GLY A 49 -2.14 -12.16 13.83
C GLY A 49 -1.94 -12.43 15.33
N TRP A 50 -1.24 -11.54 16.04
CA TRP A 50 -1.01 -11.65 17.48
C TRP A 50 -2.28 -11.42 18.31
N LEU A 51 -3.11 -10.46 17.91
CA LEU A 51 -4.42 -10.19 18.53
C LEU A 51 -5.38 -11.37 18.37
N GLN A 52 -5.38 -12.02 17.21
CA GLN A 52 -6.30 -13.12 16.91
C GLN A 52 -5.81 -14.48 17.46
N ALA A 53 -4.50 -14.66 17.64
CA ALA A 53 -3.89 -15.87 18.20
C ALA A 53 -3.99 -15.97 19.74
N GLY A 54 -4.65 -15.01 20.42
CA GLY A 54 -4.87 -15.09 21.87
C GLY A 54 -3.60 -14.92 22.71
N LYS A 55 -2.50 -14.40 22.14
CA LYS A 55 -1.27 -14.06 22.86
C LYS A 55 -1.31 -12.63 23.40
N LEU A 56 -2.48 -12.20 23.89
CA LEU A 56 -2.60 -10.96 24.64
C LEU A 56 -2.24 -11.17 26.11
N ALA A 57 -2.41 -12.37 26.64
CA ALA A 57 -2.01 -12.70 28.00
C ALA A 57 -0.48 -12.69 28.11
N CYS A 58 0.05 -11.81 28.94
CA CYS A 58 1.48 -11.70 29.22
C CYS A 58 1.72 -11.73 30.73
N SER A 59 2.91 -12.17 31.14
CA SER A 59 3.37 -12.08 32.55
C SER A 59 4.58 -11.18 32.68
N LEU A 60 5.39 -11.10 31.63
CA LEU A 60 6.58 -10.25 31.54
C LEU A 60 6.54 -9.48 30.22
N ASP A 61 7.21 -8.32 30.14
CA ASP A 61 7.28 -7.53 28.91
C ASP A 61 7.85 -8.32 27.72
N ASN A 62 8.73 -9.28 28.00
CA ASN A 62 9.39 -10.13 26.99
C ASN A 62 8.43 -11.18 26.38
N ASP A 63 7.24 -11.38 26.95
CA ASP A 63 6.18 -12.20 26.34
C ASP A 63 5.50 -11.47 25.17
N CYS A 64 5.59 -10.14 25.19
CA CYS A 64 5.00 -9.26 24.19
C CYS A 64 5.95 -9.04 23.01
N PRO A 65 5.40 -8.85 21.79
CA PRO A 65 6.18 -8.52 20.62
C PRO A 65 6.88 -7.15 20.77
N PRO A 66 7.95 -6.90 20.00
CA PRO A 66 8.67 -5.62 20.05
C PRO A 66 7.71 -4.44 19.77
N GLY A 67 7.83 -3.38 20.55
CA GLY A 67 6.91 -2.23 20.50
C GLY A 67 5.65 -2.40 21.35
N TYR A 68 5.53 -3.48 22.14
CA TYR A 68 4.47 -3.70 23.11
C TYR A 68 5.05 -3.99 24.50
N VAL A 69 4.32 -3.61 25.55
CA VAL A 69 4.67 -3.83 26.97
C VAL A 69 3.54 -4.54 27.69
N CYS A 70 3.85 -5.26 28.76
CA CYS A 70 2.86 -6.02 29.51
C CYS A 70 2.23 -5.15 30.62
N ILE A 71 0.97 -4.76 30.43
CA ILE A 71 0.21 -3.95 31.41
C ILE A 71 -1.06 -4.71 31.76
N ASP A 72 -1.27 -4.98 33.06
CA ASP A 72 -2.43 -5.74 33.58
C ASP A 72 -2.63 -7.10 32.89
N GLY A 73 -1.52 -7.79 32.60
CA GLY A 73 -1.53 -9.07 31.91
C GLY A 73 -1.94 -8.98 30.44
N ARG A 74 -1.88 -7.78 29.83
CA ARG A 74 -2.18 -7.52 28.43
C ARG A 74 -1.04 -6.80 27.72
N CYS A 75 -0.69 -7.27 26.51
CA CYS A 75 0.26 -6.55 25.67
C CYS A 75 -0.36 -5.27 25.09
N MET A 76 0.09 -4.10 25.55
CA MET A 76 -0.31 -2.79 25.03
C MET A 76 0.79 -2.16 24.18
N PRO A 77 0.45 -1.38 23.12
CA PRO A 77 1.46 -0.70 22.32
C PRO A 77 2.23 0.30 23.18
N HIS A 78 3.55 0.35 23.00
CA HIS A 78 4.44 1.29 23.71
C HIS A 78 4.10 2.76 23.42
N THR A 79 3.35 3.03 22.34
CA THR A 79 2.97 4.39 21.87
C THR A 79 1.49 4.72 22.06
N ALA A 80 0.71 3.94 22.81
CA ALA A 80 -0.74 4.15 22.95
C ALA A 80 -1.14 5.22 23.99
N GLY A 81 -0.19 5.99 24.53
CA GLY A 81 -0.42 6.91 25.65
C GLY A 81 -0.07 8.39 25.41
N ASP A 82 0.47 8.78 24.25
CA ASP A 82 1.12 10.09 24.11
C ASP A 82 0.62 10.90 22.90
N TYR A 83 -0.68 11.21 22.84
CA TYR A 83 -1.21 12.46 22.25
C TYR A 83 -2.64 12.75 22.70
#